data_AF-A0A3D5CQ31-F1
#
_entry.id   AF-A0A3D5CQ31-F1
#
_cell.length_a   1.000
_cell.length_b   1.000
_cell.length_c   1.000
_cell.angle_alpha   90.00
_cell.angle_beta   90.00
_cell.angle_gamma   90.00
#
_symmetry.space_group_name_H-M   'P 1'
#
loop_
_entity.id
_entity.type
_entity.pdbx_description
1 polymer ?
#
loop_
_entity_poly.entity_id
_entity_poly.type
_entity_poly.pdbx_seq_one_letter_code
_entity_poly.pdbx_strand_id
1 'polypeptide(L)' 'MILLYKKSIVTVDVFYFLPDYTNILQEFIWQTEDVVPQYPRVHKFLNYWKDNIDAVISEVIVVNADNHEYRPVKATYTIE' A
#
# COMPACT_ATOMS: atom_id res chain seq x y z
N MET A 1 -9.31 28.37 10.22
CA MET A 1 -8.39 27.20 10.18
C MET A 1 -8.41 26.67 8.76
N ILE A 2 -7.32 26.82 8.00
CA ILE A 2 -7.23 26.34 6.61
C ILE A 2 -6.64 24.93 6.66
N LEU A 3 -7.40 23.92 6.24
CA LEU A 3 -6.89 22.57 6.01
C LEU A 3 -6.28 22.53 4.61
N LEU A 4 -4.96 22.55 4.51
CA LEU A 4 -4.26 22.36 3.25
C LEU A 4 -4.19 20.85 2.96
N TYR A 5 -4.99 20.40 2.00
CA TYR A 5 -4.94 19.03 1.50
C TYR A 5 -3.80 18.90 0.49
N LYS A 6 -2.78 18.11 0.82
CA LYS A 6 -1.64 17.80 -0.07
C LYS A 6 -1.89 16.44 -0.72
N LYS A 7 -1.74 16.38 -2.05
CA LYS A 7 -1.64 15.11 -2.77
C LYS A 7 -0.21 14.59 -2.71
N SER A 8 -0.07 13.30 -2.48
CA SER A 8 1.20 12.61 -2.32
C SER A 8 1.12 11.24 -2.98
N ILE A 9 2.26 10.76 -3.48
CA ILE A 9 2.39 9.33 -3.76
C ILE A 9 2.43 8.58 -2.42
N VAL A 10 1.60 7.56 -2.29
CA VAL A 10 1.46 6.72 -1.11
C VAL A 10 1.69 5.27 -1.52
N THR A 11 2.58 4.61 -0.80
CA THR A 11 2.81 3.17 -0.88
C THR A 11 2.09 2.53 0.30
N VAL A 12 1.27 1.54 0.00
CA VAL A 12 0.58 0.69 0.95
C VAL A 12 1.19 -0.69 0.82
N ASP A 13 1.66 -1.22 1.93
CA ASP A 13 2.18 -2.56 2.04
C ASP A 13 1.27 -3.36 2.96
N VAL A 14 0.70 -4.45 2.43
CA VAL A 14 -0.32 -5.26 3.10
C VAL A 14 0.21 -6.67 3.30
N PHE A 15 0.32 -7.07 4.57
CA PHE A 15 0.63 -8.43 4.96
C PHE A 15 -0.65 -9.17 5.31
N TYR A 16 -0.85 -10.36 4.73
CA TYR A 16 -2.09 -11.12 4.91
C TYR A 16 -1.88 -12.63 4.88
N PHE A 17 -2.88 -13.34 5.40
CA PHE A 17 -2.98 -14.79 5.37
C PHE A 17 -4.14 -15.22 4.47
N LEU A 18 -3.94 -16.29 3.71
CA LEU A 18 -5.04 -16.98 3.05
C LEU A 18 -5.79 -17.89 4.06
N PRO A 19 -7.11 -18.10 3.89
CA PRO A 19 -7.92 -18.88 4.82
C PRO A 19 -7.40 -20.31 4.99
N ASP A 20 -7.00 -20.93 3.88
CA ASP A 20 -6.51 -22.32 3.85
C ASP A 20 -5.02 -22.44 4.22
N TYR A 21 -4.29 -21.32 4.28
CA TYR A 21 -2.83 -21.29 4.47
C TYR A 21 -2.41 -20.24 5.49
N THR A 22 -2.87 -20.40 6.73
CA THR A 22 -2.58 -19.47 7.84
C THR A 22 -1.13 -19.52 8.35
N ASN A 23 -0.32 -20.45 7.86
CA ASN A 23 1.11 -20.55 8.15
C ASN A 23 2.00 -19.84 7.10
N ILE A 24 1.40 -19.25 6.06
CA ILE A 24 2.12 -18.52 5.00
C ILE A 24 1.70 -17.05 5.07
N LEU A 25 2.66 -16.19 5.40
CA LEU A 25 2.46 -14.73 5.33
C LEU A 25 2.75 -14.25 3.91
N GLN A 26 1.75 -13.64 3.27
CA GLN A 26 1.88 -13.03 1.96
C GLN A 26 2.00 -11.51 2.06
N GLU A 27 2.68 -10.92 1.09
CA GLU A 27 2.91 -9.48 0.98
C GLU A 27 2.28 -8.97 -0.33
N PHE A 28 1.53 -7.87 -0.25
CA PHE A 28 0.98 -7.16 -1.39
C PHE A 28 1.32 -5.67 -1.28
N ILE A 29 2.16 -5.20 -2.20
CA ILE A 29 2.58 -3.80 -2.28
C ILE A 29 1.80 -3.11 -3.40
N TRP A 30 1.23 -1.95 -3.07
CA TRP A 30 0.51 -1.12 -4.01
C TRP A 30 0.84 0.36 -3.81
N GLN A 31 1.02 1.08 -4.91
CA GLN A 31 1.31 2.52 -4.90
C GLN A 31 0.19 3.31 -5.58
N THR A 32 -0.23 4.41 -4.98
CA THR A 32 -1.27 5.29 -5.52
C THR A 32 -1.04 6.76 -5.14
N GLU A 33 -1.58 7.69 -5.93
CA GLU A 33 -1.71 9.08 -5.47
C GLU A 33 -2.87 9.16 -4.47
N ASP A 34 -2.66 9.77 -3.30
CA ASP A 34 -3.70 9.98 -2.30
C ASP A 34 -3.56 11.32 -1.56
N VAL A 35 -4.57 11.68 -0.75
CA VAL A 35 -4.64 12.92 0.00
C VAL A 35 -4.14 12.72 1.43
N VAL A 36 -3.06 13.42 1.79
CA VAL A 36 -2.46 13.38 3.14
C VAL A 36 -3.12 14.43 4.04
N PRO A 37 -3.37 14.14 5.33
CA PRO A 37 -3.13 12.87 6.05
C PRO A 37 -4.32 11.90 6.06
N GLN A 38 -5.38 12.14 5.29
CA GLN A 38 -6.62 11.38 5.40
C GLN A 38 -6.63 10.04 4.64
N TYR A 39 -5.76 9.86 3.65
CA TYR A 39 -5.62 8.66 2.83
C TYR A 39 -6.95 8.03 2.35
N PRO A 40 -7.88 8.82 1.77
CA PRO A 40 -9.21 8.33 1.43
C PRO A 40 -9.21 7.18 0.42
N ARG A 41 -8.24 7.11 -0.50
CA ARG A 41 -8.15 6.01 -1.47
C ARG A 41 -7.59 4.74 -0.83
N VAL A 42 -6.60 4.86 0.06
CA VAL A 42 -6.09 3.72 0.85
C VAL A 42 -7.23 3.13 1.68
N HIS A 43 -7.99 3.96 2.40
CA HIS A 43 -9.13 3.47 3.18
C HIS A 43 -10.19 2.78 2.30
N LYS A 44 -10.50 3.35 1.13
CA LYS A 44 -11.43 2.71 0.20
C LYS A 44 -10.93 1.33 -0.24
N PHE A 45 -9.64 1.20 -0.51
CA PHE A 45 -9.02 -0.08 -0.88
C PHE A 45 -9.07 -1.10 0.27
N LEU A 46 -8.70 -0.72 1.49
CA LEU A 46 -8.72 -1.62 2.65
C LEU A 46 -10.14 -2.06 3.02
N ASN A 47 -11.12 -1.15 2.90
CA ASN A 47 -12.54 -1.50 3.09
C ASN A 47 -13.00 -2.50 2.01
N TYR A 48 -12.63 -2.27 0.74
CA TYR A 48 -12.92 -3.22 -0.31
C TYR A 48 -12.31 -4.60 -0.03
N TRP A 49 -11.04 -4.65 0.40
CA TRP A 49 -10.38 -5.88 0.78
C TRP A 49 -11.16 -6.62 1.85
N LYS A 50 -11.46 -5.94 2.96
CA LYS A 50 -12.23 -6.50 4.09
C LYS A 50 -13.57 -7.11 3.65
N ASP A 51 -14.27 -6.45 2.73
CA ASP A 51 -15.63 -6.81 2.36
C ASP A 51 -15.69 -7.85 1.21
N ASN A 52 -14.62 -7.99 0.41
CA ASN A 52 -14.68 -8.74 -0.86
C ASN A 52 -13.56 -9.77 -1.04
N ILE A 53 -12.52 -9.75 -0.22
CA ILE A 53 -11.38 -10.66 -0.34
C ILE A 53 -11.38 -11.61 0.85
N ASP A 54 -11.44 -12.91 0.56
CA ASP A 54 -11.33 -13.97 1.56
C ASP A 54 -9.85 -14.14 1.96
N ALA A 55 -9.33 -13.16 2.68
CA ALA A 55 -7.97 -13.13 3.22
C ALA A 55 -7.91 -12.22 4.45
N VAL A 56 -7.21 -12.67 5.49
CA VAL A 56 -7.09 -11.93 6.75
C VAL A 56 -5.86 -11.05 6.71
N ILE A 57 -6.06 -9.73 6.78
CA ILE A 57 -4.97 -8.77 6.91
C ILE A 57 -4.35 -8.89 8.31
N SER A 58 -3.03 -9.07 8.36
CA SER A 58 -2.22 -9.09 9.57
C SER A 58 -1.68 -7.70 9.90
N GLU A 59 -1.12 -7.01 8.90
CA GLU A 59 -0.48 -5.72 9.07
C GLU A 59 -0.64 -4.87 7.81
N VAL A 60 -0.73 -3.55 8.00
CA VAL A 60 -0.71 -2.57 6.91
C VAL A 60 0.27 -1.47 7.25
N ILE A 61 1.23 -1.24 6.36
CA ILE A 61 2.18 -0.13 6.45
C ILE A 61 1.82 0.89 5.37
N VAL A 62 1.73 2.16 5.75
CA VAL A 62 1.43 3.27 4.85
C VAL A 62 2.58 4.25 4.89
N VAL A 63 3.20 4.48 3.73
CA VAL A 63 4.30 5.43 3.56
C VAL A 63 3.93 6.42 2.48
N ASN A 64 4.08 7.72 2.72
CA ASN A 64 3.88 8.74 1.71
C ASN A 64 5.21 9.43 1.36
N ALA A 65 5.48 9.61 0.08
CA ALA A 65 6.66 10.31 -0.40
C ALA A 65 6.39 11.81 -0.48
N ASP A 66 7.20 12.63 0.20
CA ASP A 66 7.04 14.08 0.13
C ASP A 66 7.33 14.68 -1.25
N ASN A 67 8.08 13.94 -2.08
CA ASN A 67 8.51 14.31 -3.42
C ASN A 67 7.98 13.29 -4.45
N HIS A 68 7.63 13.77 -5.63
CA HIS A 68 7.09 12.97 -6.74
C HIS A 68 8.19 12.49 -7.70
N GLU A 69 9.47 12.50 -7.28
CA GLU A 69 10.59 12.07 -8.11
C GLU A 69 10.54 10.57 -8.38
N TYR A 70 10.21 10.22 -9.61
CA TYR A 70 10.31 8.86 -10.13
C TYR A 70 11.63 8.67 -10.88
N ARG A 71 12.45 7.72 -10.44
CA ARG A 71 13.69 7.34 -11.13
C ARG A 71 13.58 5.90 -11.63
N PRO A 72 13.46 5.67 -12.95
CA PRO A 72 13.47 4.31 -13.47
C PRO A 72 14.87 3.71 -13.33
N VAL A 73 14.99 2.67 -12.49
CA VAL A 73 16.22 1.90 -12.36
C VAL A 73 16.15 0.73 -13.34
N LYS A 74 16.87 0.83 -14.46
CA LYS A 74 17.19 -0.34 -15.30
C LYS A 74 18.46 -0.99 -14.74
N ALA A 75 18.32 -1.80 -13.71
CA ALA A 75 19.42 -2.61 -13.24
C ALA A 75 19.08 -4.08 -13.51
N THR A 76 19.85 -4.71 -14.39
CA THR A 76 19.87 -6.15 -14.56
C THR A 76 20.83 -6.69 -13.51
N TYR A 77 20.31 -7.32 -12.47
CA TYR A 77 21.14 -8.00 -11.48
C TYR A 77 21.27 -9.46 -11.89
N THR A 78 22.49 -9.90 -12.20
CA THR A 78 22.81 -11.33 -12.25
C THR A 78 22.97 -11.77 -10.80
N ILE A 79 22.08 -12.64 -10.33
CA ILE A 79 22.26 -13.31 -9.05
C ILE A 79 23.29 -14.41 -9.32
N GLU A 80 24.52 -14.21 -8.84
CA GLU A 80 25.54 -15.27 -8.76
C GLU A 80 25.28 -16.18 -7.55
#